data_AF-A0A954XYI7-F1
#
_entry.id   AF-A0A954XYI7-F1
#
_cell.length_a   1.000
_cell.length_b   1.000
_cell.length_c   1.000
_cell.angle_alpha   90.00
_cell.angle_beta   90.00
_cell.angle_gamma   90.00
#
_symmetry.space_group_name_H-M   'P 1'
#
loop_
_entity.id
_entity.type
_entity.pdbx_description
1 polymer ?
#
loop_
_entity_poly.entity_id
_entity_poly.type
_entity_poly.pdbx_seq_one_letter_code
_entity_poly.pdbx_strand_id
1 'polypeptide(L)'
;MTRIFPSLASLSLMLYALALGLGLSIGDLYDHPTQAVVDQKGTHLLAGVAAALAVVFVESIVVTYFVGTSRWCKEVTETYQLDPSDLIASTRLKRRTFPLAVIGMLSVVAIGALGAASDPGTGRENTAMMAQVHLPAALAGICLVGWTYYRSWLNIAENQSVIARIVAQVRAIRIAKGLDVEPLAGTDASADDDSAAEAHAAAK
;
A
#
# COMPACT_ATOMS: atom_id res chain seq x y z
N MET A 1 -7.59 -6.38 0.01
CA MET A 1 -6.36 -5.56 0.18
C MET A 1 -5.07 -6.37 0.20
N THR A 2 -5.03 -7.58 0.77
CA THR A 2 -3.83 -8.44 0.79
C THR A 2 -3.30 -8.90 -0.56
N ARG A 3 -4.12 -8.89 -1.63
CA ARG A 3 -3.66 -9.15 -3.01
C ARG A 3 -3.26 -7.87 -3.74
N ILE A 4 -4.09 -6.82 -3.64
CA ILE A 4 -3.89 -5.54 -4.35
C ILE A 4 -2.65 -4.80 -3.84
N PHE A 5 -2.46 -4.74 -2.51
CA PHE A 5 -1.37 -3.97 -1.92
C PHE A 5 0.02 -4.50 -2.34
N PRO A 6 0.33 -5.81 -2.24
CA PRO A 6 1.62 -6.31 -2.69
C PRO A 6 1.90 -6.06 -4.18
N SER A 7 0.90 -6.19 -5.06
CA SER A 7 1.09 -5.89 -6.49
C SER A 7 1.49 -4.43 -6.73
N LEU A 8 0.83 -3.49 -6.06
CA LEU A 8 1.16 -2.06 -6.15
C LEU A 8 2.51 -1.74 -5.52
N ALA A 9 2.81 -2.34 -4.35
CA ALA A 9 4.08 -2.19 -3.67
C ALA A 9 5.25 -2.72 -4.53
N SER A 10 5.09 -3.88 -5.16
CA SER A 10 6.08 -4.45 -6.10
C SER A 10 6.30 -3.54 -7.30
N LEU A 11 5.23 -3.05 -7.94
CA LEU A 11 5.35 -2.11 -9.06
C LEU A 11 6.08 -0.84 -8.64
N SER A 12 5.74 -0.27 -7.49
CA SER A 12 6.40 0.92 -6.93
C SER A 12 7.90 0.68 -6.69
N LEU A 13 8.26 -0.44 -6.05
CA LEU A 13 9.67 -0.79 -5.82
C LEU A 13 10.43 -1.07 -7.12
N MET A 14 9.78 -1.66 -8.13
CA MET A 14 10.38 -1.83 -9.46
C MET A 14 10.67 -0.49 -10.14
N LEU A 15 9.74 0.48 -10.06
CA LEU A 15 9.98 1.83 -10.58
C LEU A 15 11.12 2.53 -9.84
N TYR A 16 11.20 2.36 -8.51
CA TYR A 16 12.31 2.86 -7.71
C TYR A 16 13.64 2.23 -8.17
N ALA A 17 13.69 0.89 -8.27
CA ALA A 17 14.88 0.17 -8.70
C ALA A 17 15.31 0.58 -10.13
N LEU A 18 14.35 0.80 -11.03
CA LEU A 18 14.62 1.33 -12.37
C LEU A 18 15.24 2.73 -12.30
N ALA A 19 14.66 3.64 -11.54
CA ALA A 19 15.21 4.99 -11.37
C ALA A 19 16.64 4.97 -10.81
N LEU A 20 16.89 4.12 -9.82
CA LEU A 20 18.22 3.91 -9.25
C LEU A 20 19.21 3.35 -10.29
N GLY A 21 18.81 2.33 -11.05
CA GLY A 21 19.62 1.74 -12.11
C GLY A 21 19.96 2.75 -13.22
N LEU A 22 18.98 3.56 -13.62
CA LEU A 22 19.21 4.67 -14.55
C LEU A 22 20.20 5.69 -13.97
N GLY A 23 20.09 6.02 -12.68
CA GLY A 23 21.02 6.94 -12.01
C GLY A 23 22.46 6.44 -12.00
N LEU A 24 22.66 5.13 -11.76
CA LEU A 24 23.98 4.49 -11.82
C LEU A 24 24.56 4.43 -13.26
N SER A 25 23.71 4.56 -14.27
CA SER A 25 24.13 4.55 -15.67
C SER A 25 24.50 5.94 -16.23
N ILE A 26 24.26 7.01 -15.47
CA ILE A 26 24.60 8.37 -15.88
C ILE A 26 26.13 8.51 -15.92
N GLY A 27 26.65 8.98 -17.06
CA GLY A 27 28.06 9.32 -17.22
C GLY A 27 28.49 10.58 -16.46
N ASP A 28 29.69 11.08 -16.74
CA ASP A 28 30.17 12.31 -16.09
C ASP A 28 29.36 13.54 -16.53
N LEU A 29 28.70 14.19 -15.56
CA LEU A 29 27.90 15.39 -15.74
C LEU A 29 28.67 16.69 -15.48
N TYR A 30 29.88 16.60 -14.91
CA TYR A 30 30.63 17.75 -14.41
C TYR A 30 31.84 18.09 -15.29
N ASP A 31 32.44 17.09 -15.95
CA ASP A 31 33.55 17.29 -16.88
C ASP A 31 33.10 17.08 -18.33
N HIS A 32 32.93 18.18 -19.07
CA HIS A 32 32.55 18.21 -20.49
C HIS A 32 31.40 17.23 -20.88
N PRO A 33 30.18 17.40 -20.34
CA PRO A 33 29.09 16.45 -20.56
C PRO A 33 28.68 16.38 -22.03
N THR A 34 28.57 15.16 -22.55
CA THR A 34 28.00 14.92 -23.89
C THR A 34 26.47 15.03 -23.85
N GLN A 35 25.84 15.30 -25.01
CA GLN A 35 24.37 15.36 -25.10
C GLN A 35 23.70 14.06 -24.60
N ALA A 36 24.30 12.90 -24.90
CA ALA A 36 23.78 11.61 -24.46
C ALA A 36 23.72 11.49 -22.93
N VAL A 37 24.71 12.04 -22.21
CA VAL A 37 24.72 12.04 -20.73
C VAL A 37 23.64 12.97 -20.17
N VAL A 38 23.39 14.11 -20.83
CA VAL A 38 22.30 15.02 -20.46
C VAL A 38 20.93 14.35 -20.66
N ASP A 39 20.75 13.59 -21.74
CA ASP A 39 19.52 12.85 -22.03
C ASP A 39 19.29 11.71 -21.02
N GLN A 40 20.35 11.00 -20.63
CA GLN A 40 20.32 10.00 -19.56
C GLN A 40 19.86 10.61 -18.22
N LYS A 41 20.41 11.77 -17.84
CA LYS A 41 19.98 12.52 -16.65
C LYS A 41 18.48 12.84 -16.71
N GLY A 42 18.00 13.32 -17.86
CA GLY A 42 16.58 13.62 -18.07
C GLY A 42 15.70 12.39 -17.87
N THR A 43 16.11 11.25 -18.42
CA THR A 43 15.39 9.97 -18.27
C THR A 43 15.37 9.49 -16.81
N HIS A 44 16.51 9.58 -16.11
CA HIS A 44 16.60 9.28 -14.68
C HIS A 44 15.68 10.17 -13.85
N LEU A 45 15.63 11.48 -14.13
CA LEU A 45 14.76 12.42 -13.44
C LEU A 45 13.28 12.04 -13.61
N LEU A 46 12.83 11.76 -14.84
CA LEU A 46 11.45 11.34 -15.09
C LEU A 46 11.11 10.02 -14.39
N ALA A 47 12.01 9.04 -14.44
CA ALA A 47 11.84 7.78 -13.73
C ALA A 47 11.80 7.97 -12.20
N GLY A 48 12.64 8.85 -11.66
CA GLY A 48 12.67 9.22 -10.24
C GLY A 48 11.37 9.88 -9.79
N VAL A 49 10.82 10.80 -10.58
CA VAL A 49 9.50 11.42 -10.31
C VAL A 49 8.39 10.36 -10.36
N ALA A 50 8.40 9.48 -11.36
CA ALA A 50 7.43 8.39 -11.44
C ALA A 50 7.50 7.45 -10.23
N ALA A 51 8.72 7.09 -9.79
CA ALA A 51 8.93 6.30 -8.58
C ALA A 51 8.44 7.03 -7.32
N ALA A 52 8.74 8.32 -7.16
CA ALA A 52 8.28 9.12 -6.03
C ALA A 52 6.75 9.19 -5.95
N LEU A 53 6.09 9.43 -7.09
CA LEU A 53 4.63 9.43 -7.17
C LEU A 53 4.04 8.06 -6.85
N ALA A 54 4.63 6.97 -7.35
CA ALA A 54 4.20 5.61 -7.03
C ALA A 54 4.35 5.32 -5.53
N VAL A 55 5.45 5.75 -4.91
CA VAL A 55 5.67 5.56 -3.48
C VAL A 55 4.62 6.28 -2.64
N VAL A 56 4.43 7.57 -2.91
CA VAL A 56 3.43 8.39 -2.22
C VAL A 56 2.03 7.85 -2.43
N PHE A 57 1.70 7.38 -3.64
CA PHE A 57 0.41 6.79 -3.96
C PHE A 57 0.14 5.52 -3.14
N VAL A 58 1.09 4.58 -3.10
CA VAL A 58 0.95 3.34 -2.32
C VAL A 58 0.80 3.62 -0.84
N GLU A 59 1.63 4.50 -0.26
CA GLU A 59 1.51 4.87 1.16
C GLU A 59 0.18 5.61 1.45
N SER A 60 -0.32 6.40 0.50
CA SER A 60 -1.61 7.08 0.65
C SER A 60 -2.78 6.09 0.67
N ILE A 61 -2.72 5.05 -0.16
CA ILE A 61 -3.71 3.95 -0.11
C ILE A 61 -3.71 3.28 1.27
N VAL A 62 -2.54 3.04 1.87
CA VAL A 62 -2.44 2.48 3.22
C VAL A 62 -3.12 3.39 4.24
N VAL A 63 -2.82 4.68 4.20
CA VAL A 63 -3.44 5.68 5.09
C VAL A 63 -4.96 5.68 4.93
N THR A 64 -5.45 5.78 3.70
CA THR A 64 -6.89 5.80 3.41
C THR A 64 -7.58 4.51 3.83
N TYR A 65 -6.94 3.36 3.62
CA TYR A 65 -7.43 2.07 4.10
C TYR A 65 -7.65 2.09 5.61
N PHE A 66 -6.64 2.49 6.40
CA PHE A 66 -6.76 2.52 7.85
C PHE A 66 -7.75 3.58 8.34
N VAL A 67 -7.81 4.75 7.72
CA VAL A 67 -8.80 5.79 8.05
C VAL A 67 -10.22 5.26 7.83
N GLY A 68 -10.48 4.65 6.68
CA GLY A 68 -11.78 4.08 6.34
C GLY A 68 -12.17 2.93 7.26
N THR A 69 -11.30 1.93 7.43
CA THR A 69 -11.62 0.76 8.24
C THR A 69 -11.76 1.07 9.72
N SER A 70 -10.93 1.95 10.29
CA SER A 70 -11.06 2.29 11.71
C SER A 70 -12.34 3.08 11.99
N ARG A 71 -12.78 3.93 11.05
CA ARG A 71 -14.08 4.60 11.14
C ARG A 71 -15.23 3.60 11.06
N TRP A 72 -15.18 2.68 10.11
CA TRP A 72 -16.18 1.61 9.99
C TRP A 72 -16.26 0.75 11.24
N CYS A 73 -15.11 0.31 11.79
CA CYS A 73 -15.07 -0.45 13.05
C CYS A 73 -15.76 0.34 14.18
N LYS A 74 -15.52 1.65 14.28
CA LYS A 74 -16.16 2.50 15.29
C LYS A 74 -17.67 2.53 15.11
N GLU A 75 -18.14 2.86 13.91
CA GLU A 75 -19.57 2.97 13.61
C GLU A 75 -20.31 1.65 13.85
N VAL A 76 -19.72 0.51 13.46
CA VAL A 76 -20.31 -0.81 13.69
C VAL A 76 -20.33 -1.20 15.16
N THR A 77 -19.21 -1.01 15.88
CA THR A 77 -19.15 -1.28 17.32
C THR A 77 -20.18 -0.46 18.09
N GLU A 78 -20.34 0.83 17.77
CA GLU A 78 -21.34 1.72 18.40
C GLU A 78 -22.77 1.31 18.03
N THR A 79 -23.03 1.00 16.77
CA THR A 79 -24.39 0.64 16.29
C THR A 79 -24.87 -0.68 16.89
N TYR A 80 -24.01 -1.69 16.96
CA TYR A 80 -24.34 -3.02 17.48
C TYR A 80 -24.03 -3.19 18.97
N GLN A 81 -23.51 -2.14 19.63
CA GLN A 81 -23.10 -2.17 21.04
C GLN A 81 -22.15 -3.35 21.34
N LEU A 82 -21.19 -3.56 20.44
CA LEU A 82 -20.19 -4.65 20.56
C LEU A 82 -19.18 -4.33 21.67
N ASP A 83 -18.47 -5.37 22.11
CA ASP A 83 -17.30 -5.18 22.96
C ASP A 83 -16.23 -4.31 22.24
N PRO A 84 -15.63 -3.32 22.92
CA PRO A 84 -14.74 -2.36 22.29
C PRO A 84 -13.33 -2.90 22.00
N SER A 85 -12.97 -4.12 22.41
CA SER A 85 -11.61 -4.67 22.25
C SER A 85 -11.12 -4.67 20.80
N ASP A 86 -11.97 -5.04 19.84
CA ASP A 86 -11.66 -5.05 18.42
C ASP A 86 -11.49 -3.62 17.85
N LEU A 87 -12.29 -2.65 18.30
CA LEU A 87 -12.13 -1.24 17.94
C LEU A 87 -10.79 -0.67 18.44
N ILE A 88 -10.41 -1.01 19.68
CA ILE A 88 -9.13 -0.61 20.26
C ILE A 88 -7.98 -1.21 19.45
N ALA A 89 -8.08 -2.49 19.06
CA ALA A 89 -7.09 -3.16 18.22
C ALA A 89 -6.93 -2.47 16.85
N SER A 90 -8.03 -2.19 16.13
CA SER A 90 -7.98 -1.49 14.84
C SER A 90 -7.38 -0.08 14.98
N THR A 91 -7.75 0.66 16.03
CA THR A 91 -7.23 2.00 16.30
C THR A 91 -5.72 1.98 16.57
N ARG A 92 -5.24 0.99 17.32
CA ARG A 92 -3.80 0.79 17.57
C ARG A 92 -3.03 0.52 16.28
N LEU A 93 -3.58 -0.31 15.38
CA LEU A 93 -2.97 -0.60 14.08
C LEU A 93 -2.85 0.65 13.21
N LYS A 94 -3.92 1.46 13.13
CA LYS A 94 -3.88 2.75 12.45
C LYS A 94 -2.78 3.66 13.02
N ARG A 95 -2.74 3.84 14.35
CA ARG A 95 -1.76 4.73 15.01
C ARG A 95 -0.32 4.29 14.82
N ARG A 96 -0.07 2.98 14.69
CA ARG A 96 1.26 2.43 14.39
C ARG A 96 1.62 2.58 12.90
N THR A 97 0.66 2.41 12.00
CA THR A 97 0.93 2.41 10.56
C THR A 97 1.06 3.82 9.98
N PHE A 98 0.26 4.77 10.47
CA PHE A 98 0.27 6.15 9.96
C PHE A 98 1.67 6.81 9.94
N PRO A 99 2.44 6.83 11.05
CA PRO A 99 3.77 7.43 11.02
C PRO A 99 4.73 6.70 10.08
N LEU A 100 4.61 5.38 9.93
CA LEU A 100 5.43 4.61 8.98
C LEU A 100 5.16 5.03 7.54
N ALA A 101 3.88 5.17 7.18
CA ALA A 101 3.49 5.62 5.84
C ALA A 101 4.02 7.04 5.55
N VAL A 102 3.93 7.95 6.52
CA VAL A 102 4.47 9.31 6.40
C VAL A 102 5.99 9.31 6.26
N ILE A 103 6.71 8.46 7.01
CA ILE A 103 8.16 8.30 6.85
C ILE A 103 8.50 7.83 5.44
N GLY A 104 7.75 6.85 4.90
CA GLY A 104 7.91 6.39 3.52
C GLY A 104 7.74 7.53 2.50
N MET A 105 6.66 8.29 2.61
CA MET A 105 6.39 9.46 1.75
C MET A 105 7.48 10.53 1.85
N LEU A 106 7.85 10.94 3.06
CA LEU A 106 8.83 12.00 3.27
C LEU A 106 10.23 11.57 2.81
N SER A 107 10.55 10.28 2.92
CA SER A 107 11.85 9.76 2.48
C SER A 107 12.05 9.97 0.97
N VAL A 108 11.05 9.65 0.14
CA VAL A 108 11.19 9.79 -1.31
C VAL A 108 11.18 11.25 -1.76
N VAL A 109 10.46 12.12 -1.04
CA VAL A 109 10.50 13.58 -1.23
C VAL A 109 11.89 14.13 -0.92
N ALA A 110 12.49 13.73 0.20
CA ALA A 110 13.83 14.15 0.58
C ALA A 110 14.89 13.68 -0.44
N ILE A 111 14.77 12.45 -0.94
CA ILE A 111 15.68 11.90 -1.94
C ILE A 111 15.53 12.63 -3.28
N GLY A 112 14.30 12.94 -3.70
CA GLY A 112 14.04 13.78 -4.87
C GLY A 112 14.64 15.18 -4.72
N ALA A 113 14.54 15.79 -3.54
CA ALA A 113 15.15 17.08 -3.25
C ALA A 113 16.69 17.02 -3.34
N LEU A 114 17.32 15.94 -2.86
CA LEU A 114 18.76 15.70 -3.03
C LEU A 114 19.14 15.54 -4.50
N GLY A 115 18.32 14.85 -5.30
CA GLY A 115 18.53 14.70 -6.74
C GLY A 115 18.38 16.03 -7.50
N ALA A 116 17.46 16.89 -7.08
CA ALA A 116 17.37 18.24 -7.62
C ALA A 116 18.58 19.10 -7.22
N ALA A 117 19.08 18.95 -5.98
CA ALA A 117 20.25 19.67 -5.49
C ALA A 117 21.56 19.20 -6.14
N SER A 118 21.61 18.01 -6.73
CA SER A 118 22.77 17.50 -7.46
C SER A 118 22.83 17.94 -8.93
N ASP A 119 21.78 18.56 -9.47
CA ASP A 119 21.74 18.95 -10.88
C ASP A 119 22.67 20.16 -11.17
N PRO A 120 23.72 19.99 -12.01
CA PRO A 120 24.60 21.09 -12.42
C PRO A 120 23.86 22.26 -13.07
N GLY A 121 22.72 21.99 -13.73
CA GLY A 121 21.91 23.01 -14.40
C GLY A 121 21.26 24.03 -13.44
N THR A 122 21.28 23.76 -12.13
CA THR A 122 20.77 24.70 -11.11
C THR A 122 21.71 25.85 -10.82
N GLY A 123 22.98 25.76 -11.24
CA GLY A 123 24.02 26.74 -10.90
C GLY A 123 24.40 26.79 -9.42
N ARG A 124 23.91 25.84 -8.60
CA ARG A 124 24.29 25.74 -7.19
C ARG A 124 25.74 25.31 -7.05
N GLU A 125 26.41 25.87 -6.06
CA GLU A 125 27.69 25.34 -5.60
C GLU A 125 27.51 23.94 -5.02
N ASN A 126 28.55 23.10 -5.11
CA ASN A 126 28.60 21.76 -4.50
C ASN A 126 27.60 20.73 -5.04
N THR A 127 27.07 20.89 -6.25
CA THR A 127 26.19 19.91 -6.93
C THR A 127 26.81 18.51 -7.01
N ALA A 128 28.11 18.41 -7.28
CA ALA A 128 28.84 17.14 -7.28
C ALA A 128 28.85 16.43 -5.91
N MET A 129 29.02 17.19 -4.82
CA MET A 129 28.92 16.65 -3.46
C MET A 129 27.49 16.18 -3.17
N MET A 130 26.48 16.93 -3.61
CA MET A 130 25.07 16.51 -3.48
C MET A 130 24.79 15.22 -4.23
N ALA A 131 25.40 14.98 -5.40
CA ALA A 131 25.29 13.71 -6.12
C ALA A 131 25.86 12.54 -5.28
N GLN A 132 26.99 12.75 -4.62
CA GLN A 132 27.60 11.77 -3.71
C GLN A 132 26.75 11.47 -2.49
N VAL A 133 25.92 12.41 -2.03
CA VAL A 133 24.96 12.19 -0.94
C VAL A 133 23.65 11.57 -1.45
N HIS A 134 23.21 11.95 -2.65
CA HIS A 134 21.97 11.46 -3.25
C HIS A 134 21.99 9.95 -3.47
N LEU A 135 23.09 9.39 -3.99
CA LEU A 135 23.21 7.95 -4.25
C LEU A 135 23.04 7.07 -2.99
N PRO A 136 23.82 7.24 -1.90
CA PRO A 136 23.63 6.47 -0.68
C PRO A 136 22.26 6.73 -0.05
N ALA A 137 21.71 7.95 -0.16
CA ALA A 137 20.36 8.25 0.28
C ALA A 137 19.30 7.47 -0.53
N ALA A 138 19.47 7.35 -1.84
CA ALA A 138 18.57 6.58 -2.70
C ALA A 138 18.62 5.07 -2.38
N LEU A 139 19.83 4.53 -2.11
CA LEU A 139 20.03 3.15 -1.68
C LEU A 139 19.42 2.87 -0.29
N ALA A 140 19.62 3.77 0.67
CA ALA A 140 18.96 3.65 1.97
C ALA A 140 17.43 3.80 1.84
N GLY A 141 16.99 4.70 0.97
CA GLY A 141 15.58 4.99 0.71
C GLY A 141 14.80 3.81 0.17
N ILE A 142 15.32 3.07 -0.82
CA ILE A 142 14.62 1.89 -1.35
C ILE A 142 14.47 0.80 -0.27
N CYS A 143 15.48 0.61 0.58
CA CYS A 143 15.40 -0.30 1.73
C CYS A 143 14.37 0.17 2.76
N LEU A 144 14.36 1.47 3.08
CA LEU A 144 13.40 2.07 4.00
C LEU A 144 11.96 1.93 3.49
N VAL A 145 11.70 2.28 2.24
CA VAL A 145 10.38 2.15 1.60
C VAL A 145 9.95 0.67 1.52
N GLY A 146 10.86 -0.23 1.15
CA GLY A 146 10.58 -1.67 1.17
C GLY A 146 10.17 -2.15 2.56
N TRP A 147 10.84 -1.64 3.60
CA TRP A 147 10.48 -1.93 4.99
C TRP A 147 9.12 -1.34 5.37
N THR A 148 8.82 -0.07 5.05
CA THR A 148 7.51 0.53 5.36
C THR A 148 6.39 -0.27 4.70
N TYR A 149 6.56 -0.70 3.45
CA TYR A 149 5.60 -1.55 2.76
C TYR A 149 5.39 -2.90 3.43
N TYR A 150 6.49 -3.57 3.82
CA TYR A 150 6.39 -4.84 4.54
C TYR A 150 5.61 -4.68 5.86
N ARG A 151 5.88 -3.63 6.63
CA ARG A 151 5.16 -3.37 7.89
C ARG A 151 3.68 -3.03 7.65
N SER A 152 3.40 -2.22 6.64
CA SER A 152 2.05 -1.87 6.23
C SER A 152 1.27 -3.12 5.81
N TRP A 153 1.87 -4.04 5.07
CA TRP A 153 1.25 -5.31 4.69
C TRP A 153 0.87 -6.18 5.89
N LEU A 154 1.79 -6.35 6.86
CA LEU A 154 1.51 -7.10 8.09
C LEU A 154 0.35 -6.47 8.88
N ASN A 155 0.36 -5.15 9.02
CA ASN A 155 -0.69 -4.44 9.75
C ASN A 155 -2.05 -4.52 9.02
N ILE A 156 -2.07 -4.50 7.68
CA ILE A 156 -3.27 -4.70 6.87
C ILE A 156 -3.84 -6.10 7.12
N ALA A 157 -2.98 -7.14 7.09
CA ALA A 157 -3.41 -8.51 7.37
C ALA A 157 -3.98 -8.66 8.79
N GLU A 158 -3.34 -8.07 9.79
CA GLU A 158 -3.85 -8.06 11.17
C GLU A 158 -5.21 -7.34 11.26
N ASN A 159 -5.37 -6.19 10.61
CA ASN A 159 -6.62 -5.43 10.61
C ASN A 159 -7.75 -6.19 9.88
N GLN A 160 -7.45 -6.98 8.85
CA GLN A 160 -8.44 -7.87 8.24
C GLN A 160 -8.97 -8.92 9.23
N SER A 161 -8.12 -9.45 10.11
CA SER A 161 -8.57 -10.36 11.17
C SER A 161 -9.54 -9.69 12.15
N VAL A 162 -9.27 -8.42 12.50
CA VAL A 162 -10.16 -7.61 13.35
C VAL A 162 -11.51 -7.42 12.69
N ILE A 163 -11.52 -7.03 11.42
CA ILE A 163 -12.75 -6.85 10.64
C ILE A 163 -13.54 -8.15 10.58
N ALA A 164 -12.88 -9.29 10.34
CA ALA A 164 -13.55 -10.60 10.29
C ALA A 164 -14.23 -10.94 11.63
N ARG A 165 -13.60 -10.65 12.77
CA ARG A 165 -14.21 -10.85 14.10
C ARG A 165 -15.41 -9.96 14.32
N ILE A 166 -15.36 -8.68 13.93
CA ILE A 166 -16.50 -7.76 14.02
C ILE A 166 -17.66 -8.27 13.14
N VAL A 167 -17.38 -8.66 11.90
CA VAL A 167 -18.41 -9.22 10.98
C VAL A 167 -19.05 -10.47 11.58
N ALA A 168 -18.27 -11.38 12.17
CA ALA A 168 -18.80 -12.58 12.81
C ALA A 168 -19.72 -12.26 13.99
N GLN A 169 -19.35 -11.29 14.84
CA GLN A 169 -20.19 -10.82 15.95
C GLN A 169 -21.50 -10.20 15.47
N VAL A 170 -21.44 -9.32 14.47
CA VAL A 170 -22.63 -8.72 13.84
C VAL A 170 -23.54 -9.81 13.27
N ARG A 171 -22.99 -10.80 12.58
CA ARG A 171 -23.74 -11.93 12.04
C ARG A 171 -24.48 -12.70 13.13
N ALA A 172 -23.80 -13.02 14.24
CA ALA A 172 -24.42 -13.71 15.38
C ALA A 172 -25.60 -12.91 15.96
N ILE A 173 -25.46 -11.59 16.11
CA ILE A 173 -26.55 -10.71 16.58
C ILE A 173 -27.72 -10.69 15.59
N ARG A 174 -27.44 -10.63 14.28
CA ARG A 174 -28.49 -10.64 13.25
C ARG A 174 -29.29 -11.94 13.28
N ILE A 175 -28.61 -13.09 13.37
CA ILE A 175 -29.25 -14.41 13.53
C ILE A 175 -30.13 -14.44 14.79
N ALA A 176 -29.60 -13.99 15.93
CA ALA A 176 -30.34 -13.96 17.20
C ALA A 176 -31.60 -13.06 17.15
N LYS A 177 -31.60 -12.05 16.28
CA LYS A 177 -32.74 -11.14 16.05
C LYS A 177 -33.68 -11.60 14.92
N GLY A 178 -33.43 -12.77 14.30
CA GLY A 178 -34.20 -13.25 13.16
C GLY A 178 -34.06 -12.35 11.91
N LEU A 179 -32.95 -11.62 11.79
CA LEU A 179 -32.66 -10.78 10.63
C LEU A 179 -31.92 -11.59 9.57
N ASP A 180 -32.20 -11.31 8.30
CA ASP A 180 -31.52 -11.95 7.18
C ASP A 180 -29.99 -11.79 7.29
N VAL A 181 -29.29 -12.88 7.02
CA VAL A 181 -27.83 -12.94 6.92
C VAL A 181 -27.46 -13.56 5.59
N GLU A 182 -26.52 -12.93 4.88
CA GLU A 182 -25.97 -13.57 3.69
C GLU A 182 -25.36 -14.94 4.06
N PRO A 183 -25.57 -15.97 3.23
CA PRO A 183 -24.85 -17.23 3.34
C PRO A 183 -23.34 -16.95 3.24
N LEU A 184 -22.54 -17.71 3.99
CA LEU A 184 -21.09 -17.59 3.85
C LEU A 184 -20.72 -18.06 2.43
N ALA A 185 -19.79 -17.38 1.76
CA ALA A 185 -19.34 -17.81 0.44
C ALA A 185 -18.86 -19.27 0.51
N GLY A 186 -19.61 -20.19 -0.12
CA GLY A 186 -19.39 -21.63 -0.08
C GLY A 186 -20.45 -22.44 0.69
N THR A 187 -21.40 -21.79 1.36
CA THR A 187 -22.62 -22.41 1.87
C THR A 187 -23.78 -21.93 1.00
N ASP A 188 -24.26 -22.81 0.13
CA ASP A 188 -25.62 -22.90 -0.43
C ASP A 188 -25.72 -22.75 -1.96
N ALA A 189 -25.82 -23.90 -2.64
CA ALA A 189 -26.83 -24.21 -3.66
C ALA A 189 -26.68 -25.67 -4.16
N SER A 190 -26.70 -26.66 -3.25
CA SER A 190 -27.04 -28.05 -3.62
C SER A 190 -28.40 -28.38 -3.03
N ALA A 191 -29.38 -27.55 -3.39
CA ALA A 191 -30.80 -27.79 -3.19
C ALA A 191 -31.07 -29.28 -3.43
N ASP A 192 -31.70 -30.03 -2.53
CA ASP A 192 -33.12 -29.95 -2.19
C ASP A 192 -34.08 -29.80 -3.40
N ASP A 193 -33.58 -29.83 -4.64
CA ASP A 193 -34.36 -29.78 -5.88
C ASP A 193 -34.52 -31.18 -6.53
N ASP A 194 -33.78 -32.20 -6.06
CA ASP A 194 -33.89 -33.58 -6.59
C ASP A 194 -35.08 -34.37 -6.03
N SER A 195 -35.64 -34.02 -4.86
CA SER A 195 -36.76 -34.78 -4.28
C SER A 195 -38.12 -34.50 -4.94
N ALA A 196 -38.27 -33.38 -5.65
CA ALA A 196 -39.47 -33.06 -6.41
C ALA A 196 -39.45 -33.64 -7.83
N ALA A 197 -38.26 -33.88 -8.40
CA ALA A 197 -38.10 -34.47 -9.73
C ALA A 197 -38.31 -36.00 -9.75
N GLU A 198 -37.94 -36.73 -8.68
CA GLU A 198 -38.15 -38.18 -8.60
C GLU A 198 -39.62 -38.58 -8.41
N ALA A 199 -40.45 -37.74 -7.78
CA ALA A 199 -41.87 -38.03 -7.58
C ALA A 199 -42.70 -37.96 -8.89
N HIS A 200 -42.23 -37.21 -9.90
CA HIS A 200 -42.92 -37.08 -11.18
C HIS A 200 -42.47 -38.10 -12.25
N ALA A 201 -41.35 -38.81 -12.01
CA ALA A 201 -40.85 -39.88 -12.87
C ALA A 201 -41.42 -41.27 -12.51
N ALA A 202 -41.91 -41.47 -11.29
CA ALA A 202 -42.52 -42.74 -10.85
C ALA A 202 -44.02 -42.88 -11.19
N ALA A 203 -44.62 -41.87 -11.83
CA ALA A 203 -46.05 -41.81 -12.16
C ALA A 203 -46.36 -41.86 -13.67
N LYS A 204 -45.38 -42.25 -14.50
CA LYS A 204 -45.54 -42.52 -15.94
C LYS A 204 -45.06 -43.92 -16.28
#